data_AF-A0A7C2D7H5-F1
#
_entry.id   AF-A0A7C2D7H5-F1
#
_cell.length_a   1.000
_cell.length_b   1.000
_cell.length_c   1.000
_cell.angle_alpha   90.00
_cell.angle_beta   90.00
_cell.angle_gamma   90.00
#
_symmetry.space_group_name_H-M   'P 1'
#
loop_
_entity.id
_entity.type
_entity.pdbx_description
1 polymer ?
#
loop_
_entity_poly.entity_id
_entity_poly.type
_entity_poly.pdbx_seq_one_letter_code
_entity_poly.pdbx_strand_id
1 'polypeptide(L)'
;MPIPTPFIRVQSSRRLLAVPLTLIAAAYMSTAQIQTPPRPDEPKRLPDGRLWSEAVLKANYEANLKDLEQMRKILDSVRAEIEKSQGHVLSLRALKDLEELERLSRRVRERMKRH
;
A
#
# COMPACT_ATOMS: atom_id res chain seq x y z
N MET A 1 -87.24 12.31 31.70
CA MET A 1 -86.83 11.23 32.64
C MET A 1 -86.79 9.92 31.85
N PRO A 2 -85.88 8.93 32.09
CA PRO A 2 -84.83 8.75 33.11
C PRO A 2 -83.37 8.73 32.51
N ILE A 3 -82.29 9.12 33.22
CA ILE A 3 -81.33 8.35 34.09
C ILE A 3 -80.51 7.28 33.32
N PRO A 4 -79.20 6.96 33.57
CA PRO A 4 -78.02 7.66 34.11
C PRO A 4 -76.71 7.47 33.27
N THR A 5 -75.60 7.86 33.90
CA THR A 5 -74.18 8.11 33.57
C THR A 5 -73.29 6.85 33.30
N PRO A 6 -71.93 6.91 33.35
CA PRO A 6 -71.06 6.77 32.17
C PRO A 6 -70.12 5.55 32.28
N PHE A 7 -69.55 5.06 31.19
CA PHE A 7 -68.35 4.20 31.30
C PHE A 7 -67.31 4.54 30.23
N ILE A 8 -66.22 5.08 30.76
CA ILE A 8 -64.98 5.47 30.13
C ILE A 8 -64.15 4.20 29.87
N ARG A 9 -63.24 4.29 28.89
CA ARG A 9 -61.90 3.66 28.89
C ARG A 9 -61.87 2.24 28.31
N VAL A 10 -60.95 1.82 27.44
CA VAL A 10 -59.86 2.41 26.62
C VAL A 10 -59.25 1.28 25.80
N GLN A 11 -58.61 1.67 24.70
CA GLN A 11 -57.57 0.95 23.93
C GLN A 11 -57.91 -0.42 23.33
N SER A 12 -58.36 -0.32 22.08
CA SER A 12 -57.75 -0.94 20.89
C SER A 12 -56.66 -1.99 21.13
N SER A 13 -57.06 -3.25 20.96
CA SER A 13 -56.15 -4.37 20.86
C SER A 13 -55.56 -4.52 19.46
N ARG A 14 -54.23 -4.47 19.41
CA ARG A 14 -53.32 -5.39 18.68
C ARG A 14 -53.45 -5.48 17.16
N ARG A 15 -52.53 -4.80 16.46
CA ARG A 15 -51.80 -5.32 15.28
C ARG A 15 -50.37 -4.77 15.35
N LEU A 16 -49.44 -5.55 15.90
CA LEU A 16 -48.44 -6.34 15.15
C LEU A 16 -47.37 -5.46 14.48
N LEU A 17 -46.26 -5.26 15.22
CA LEU A 17 -44.89 -5.58 14.82
C LEU A 17 -44.54 -5.35 13.33
N ALA A 18 -44.00 -4.18 12.99
CA ALA A 18 -43.33 -3.97 11.68
C ALA A 18 -42.41 -2.73 11.60
N VAL A 19 -41.63 -2.39 12.63
CA VAL A 19 -40.56 -1.37 12.50
C VAL A 19 -39.45 -1.73 13.49
N PRO A 20 -38.29 -2.27 13.04
CA PRO A 20 -37.20 -1.37 12.65
C PRO A 20 -36.25 -2.00 11.62
N LEU A 21 -36.63 -2.09 10.34
CA LEU A 21 -35.73 -2.59 9.28
C LEU A 21 -35.65 -1.66 8.06
N THR A 22 -35.96 -0.38 8.23
CA THR A 22 -35.88 0.62 7.15
C THR A 22 -34.80 1.68 7.38
N LEU A 23 -34.23 1.78 8.59
CA LEU A 23 -33.19 2.77 8.91
C LEU A 23 -31.75 2.30 8.60
N ILE A 24 -31.55 0.98 8.45
CA ILE A 24 -30.21 0.42 8.18
C ILE A 24 -29.86 0.46 6.68
N ALA A 25 -30.84 0.47 5.77
CA ALA A 25 -30.60 0.46 4.32
C ALA A 25 -30.08 1.81 3.78
N ALA A 26 -30.45 2.94 4.40
CA ALA A 26 -29.99 4.27 3.96
C ALA A 26 -28.52 4.52 4.28
N ALA A 27 -27.95 3.84 5.30
CA ALA A 27 -26.54 4.01 5.68
C ALA A 27 -25.56 3.30 4.73
N TYR A 28 -26.00 2.25 4.01
CA TYR A 28 -25.13 1.51 3.09
C TYR A 28 -25.02 2.13 1.68
N MET A 29 -25.90 3.06 1.30
CA MET A 29 -25.83 3.72 -0.02
C MET A 29 -24.88 4.93 -0.04
N SER A 30 -24.47 5.46 1.10
CA SER A 30 -23.60 6.65 1.18
C SER A 30 -22.10 6.36 1.08
N THR A 31 -21.66 5.09 1.06
CA THR A 31 -20.24 4.73 0.91
C THR A 31 -19.86 4.32 -0.51
N ALA A 32 -20.81 4.28 -1.45
CA ALA A 32 -20.52 4.12 -2.88
C ALA A 32 -20.06 5.45 -3.50
N GLN A 33 -19.02 6.06 -2.94
CA GLN A 33 -18.22 7.02 -3.71
C GLN A 33 -17.59 6.23 -4.86
N ILE A 34 -18.18 6.36 -6.04
CA ILE A 34 -17.56 5.96 -7.31
C ILE A 34 -16.22 6.67 -7.37
N GLN A 35 -15.14 5.94 -7.08
CA GLN A 35 -13.78 6.41 -7.35
C GLN A 35 -13.71 6.59 -8.87
N THR A 36 -13.74 7.84 -9.32
CA THR A 36 -13.42 8.15 -10.70
C THR A 36 -11.99 7.66 -10.94
N PRO A 37 -11.73 6.86 -11.99
CA PRO A 37 -10.36 6.49 -12.31
C PRO A 37 -9.56 7.78 -12.47
N PRO A 38 -8.34 7.86 -11.91
CA PRO A 38 -7.51 9.04 -12.05
C PRO A 38 -7.40 9.36 -13.55
N ARG A 39 -7.69 10.62 -13.91
CA ARG A 39 -7.48 11.08 -15.29
C ARG A 39 -6.02 10.78 -15.66
N PRO A 40 -5.72 10.35 -16.90
CA PRO A 40 -4.34 10.21 -17.33
C PRO A 40 -3.64 11.55 -17.10
N ASP A 41 -2.66 11.58 -16.20
CA ASP A 41 -1.87 12.77 -15.94
C ASP A 41 -1.25 13.19 -17.28
N GLU A 42 -1.43 14.46 -17.66
CA GLU A 42 -0.78 14.99 -18.86
C GLU A 42 0.73 14.77 -18.75
N PRO A 43 1.40 14.31 -19.82
CA PRO A 43 2.81 13.97 -19.77
C PRO A 43 3.65 15.21 -19.42
N LYS A 44 4.10 15.27 -18.16
CA LYS A 44 4.94 16.34 -17.64
C LYS A 44 6.24 16.42 -18.44
N ARG A 45 6.58 17.61 -18.93
CA ARG A 45 7.82 17.88 -19.68
C ARG A 45 8.82 18.63 -18.80
N LEU A 46 10.10 18.38 -19.04
CA LEU A 46 11.20 19.16 -18.45
C LEU A 46 11.34 20.51 -19.18
N PRO A 47 12.02 21.51 -18.57
CA PRO A 47 12.36 22.77 -19.23
C PRO A 47 13.08 22.59 -20.58
N ASP A 48 13.85 21.50 -20.73
CA ASP A 48 14.57 21.14 -21.95
C ASP A 48 13.69 20.45 -23.02
N GLY A 49 12.38 20.32 -22.79
CA GLY A 49 11.42 19.74 -23.73
C GLY A 49 11.30 18.21 -23.72
N ARG A 50 12.16 17.49 -22.99
CA ARG A 50 12.09 16.02 -22.81
C ARG A 50 10.92 15.61 -21.91
N LEU A 51 10.39 14.39 -22.12
CA LEU A 51 9.40 13.80 -21.22
C LEU A 51 10.02 13.48 -19.86
N TRP A 52 9.32 13.85 -18.78
CA TRP A 52 9.79 13.59 -17.41
C TRP A 52 9.89 12.10 -17.12
N SER A 53 8.95 11.30 -17.63
CA SER A 53 8.96 9.84 -17.52
C SER A 53 10.23 9.21 -18.12
N GLU A 54 10.64 9.64 -19.31
CA GLU A 54 11.86 9.15 -19.97
C GLU A 54 13.12 9.52 -19.18
N ALA A 55 13.20 10.76 -18.71
CA ALA A 55 14.32 11.22 -17.89
C ALA A 55 14.43 10.41 -16.58
N VAL A 56 13.30 10.14 -15.92
CA VAL A 56 13.23 9.31 -14.72
C VAL A 56 13.62 7.87 -15.01
N LEU A 57 13.16 7.30 -16.13
CA LEU A 57 13.50 5.93 -16.52
C LEU A 57 15.01 5.76 -16.74
N LYS A 58 15.62 6.69 -17.48
CA LYS A 58 17.07 6.69 -17.71
C LYS A 58 17.86 6.84 -16.40
N ALA A 59 17.45 7.77 -15.54
CA ALA A 59 18.09 7.95 -14.23
C ALA A 59 17.99 6.69 -13.36
N ASN A 60 16.83 6.01 -13.35
CA ASN A 60 16.65 4.76 -12.62
C ASN A 60 17.50 3.62 -13.18
N TYR A 61 17.64 3.54 -14.51
CA TYR A 61 18.51 2.57 -15.16
C TYR A 61 19.98 2.75 -14.73
N GLU A 62 20.50 3.97 -14.83
CA GLU A 62 21.88 4.28 -14.41
C GLU A 62 22.10 4.00 -12.91
N ALA A 63 21.12 4.32 -12.07
CA ALA A 63 21.20 4.03 -10.64
C ALA A 63 21.16 2.52 -10.35
N ASN A 64 20.41 1.73 -11.11
CA ASN A 64 20.41 0.28 -10.99
C ASN A 64 21.77 -0.31 -11.38
N LEU A 65 22.39 0.16 -12.46
CA LEU A 65 23.74 -0.30 -12.85
C LEU A 65 24.77 -0.01 -11.75
N LYS A 66 24.73 1.18 -11.15
CA LYS A 66 25.63 1.54 -10.04
C LYS A 66 25.44 0.63 -8.83
N ASP A 67 24.20 0.38 -8.43
CA ASP A 67 23.93 -0.49 -7.28
C ASP A 67 24.36 -1.94 -7.57
N LEU A 68 24.15 -2.46 -8.79
CA LEU A 68 24.62 -3.79 -9.19
C LEU A 68 26.16 -3.89 -9.16
N GLU A 69 26.87 -2.86 -9.60
CA GLU A 69 28.33 -2.80 -9.50
C GLU A 69 28.78 -2.80 -8.03
N GLN A 70 28.06 -2.08 -7.16
CA GLN A 70 28.33 -2.09 -5.72
C GLN A 70 28.05 -3.47 -5.09
N MET A 71 26.99 -4.17 -5.52
CA MET A 71 26.71 -5.54 -5.10
C MET A 71 27.87 -6.48 -5.46
N ARG A 72 28.45 -6.35 -6.66
CA ARG A 72 29.60 -7.16 -7.08
C ARG A 72 30.80 -6.95 -6.14
N LYS A 73 31.13 -5.69 -5.83
CA LYS A 73 32.22 -5.36 -4.90
C LYS A 73 31.99 -5.92 -3.49
N ILE A 74 30.76 -5.87 -3.01
CA ILE A 74 30.40 -6.44 -1.70
C ILE A 74 30.58 -7.96 -1.73
N LEU A 75 30.13 -8.64 -2.79
CA LEU A 75 30.32 -10.07 -2.94
C LEU A 75 31.81 -10.46 -2.97
N ASP A 76 32.64 -9.68 -3.66
CA ASP A 76 34.09 -9.88 -3.67
C ASP A 76 34.70 -9.71 -2.26
N SER A 77 34.24 -8.72 -1.49
CA SER A 77 34.65 -8.51 -0.09
C SER A 77 34.26 -9.69 0.80
N VAL A 78 33.02 -10.17 0.69
CA VAL A 78 32.53 -11.34 1.45
C VAL A 78 33.34 -12.58 1.12
N ARG A 79 33.62 -12.81 -0.17
CA ARG A 79 34.47 -13.92 -0.61
C ARG A 79 35.86 -13.85 0.02
N ALA A 80 36.50 -12.69 -0.04
CA ALA A 80 37.84 -12.50 0.54
C ALA A 80 37.86 -12.74 2.06
N GLU A 81 36.83 -12.30 2.78
CA GLU A 81 36.70 -12.55 4.22
C GLU A 81 36.55 -14.04 4.55
N ILE A 82 35.77 -14.79 3.76
CA ILE A 82 35.61 -16.24 3.91
C ILE A 82 36.91 -16.98 3.58
N GLU A 83 37.60 -16.60 2.49
CA GLU A 83 38.88 -17.19 2.10
C GLU A 83 39.96 -16.93 3.18
N LYS A 84 39.97 -15.73 3.76
CA LYS A 84 40.90 -15.36 4.83
C LYS A 84 40.68 -16.13 6.12
N SER A 85 39.43 -16.37 6.52
CA SER A 85 39.13 -17.14 7.73
C SER A 85 39.22 -18.66 7.52
N GLN A 86 39.38 -19.10 6.26
CA GLN A 86 39.35 -20.50 5.85
C GLN A 86 38.11 -21.26 6.37
N GLY A 87 37.01 -20.55 6.63
CA GLY A 87 35.79 -21.13 7.21
C GLY A 87 35.89 -21.50 8.70
N HIS A 88 37.00 -21.22 9.38
CA HIS A 88 37.17 -21.59 10.81
C HIS A 88 36.62 -20.53 11.76
N VAL A 89 36.40 -19.30 11.28
CA VAL A 89 35.88 -18.19 12.09
C VAL A 89 34.79 -17.44 11.32
N LEU A 90 33.66 -17.20 12.00
CA LEU A 90 32.57 -16.37 11.50
C LEU A 90 33.02 -14.91 11.42
N SER A 91 33.10 -14.36 10.21
CA SER A 91 33.44 -12.94 10.01
C SER A 91 32.21 -12.06 10.21
N LEU A 92 32.21 -11.26 11.28
CA LEU A 92 31.17 -10.24 11.52
C LEU A 92 31.13 -9.20 10.39
N ARG A 93 32.27 -8.97 9.73
CA ARG A 93 32.33 -8.08 8.56
C ARG A 93 31.57 -8.69 7.38
N ALA A 94 31.80 -9.96 7.08
CA ALA A 94 31.07 -10.65 6.01
C ALA A 94 29.54 -10.64 6.24
N LEU A 95 29.09 -10.80 7.49
CA LEU A 95 27.66 -10.68 7.82
C LEU A 95 27.10 -9.29 7.53
N LYS A 96 27.81 -8.23 7.94
CA LYS A 96 27.39 -6.84 7.66
C LYS A 96 27.38 -6.52 6.18
N ASP A 97 28.38 -7.01 5.45
CA ASP A 97 28.47 -6.85 4.01
C ASP A 97 27.28 -7.54 3.30
N LEU A 98 26.89 -8.74 3.76
CA LEU A 98 25.70 -9.44 3.25
C LEU A 98 24.38 -8.72 3.58
N GLU A 99 24.24 -8.10 4.75
CA GLU A 99 23.06 -7.27 5.06
C GLU A 99 22.96 -6.07 4.10
N GLU A 100 24.09 -5.43 3.79
CA GLU A 100 24.12 -4.31 2.85
C GLU A 100 23.79 -4.76 1.42
N LEU A 101 24.26 -5.96 1.03
CA LEU A 101 23.86 -6.59 -0.24
C LEU A 101 22.34 -6.77 -0.31
N GLU A 102 21.71 -7.26 0.76
CA GLU A 102 20.25 -7.43 0.82
C GLU A 102 19.54 -6.08 0.63
N ARG A 103 20.00 -5.02 1.31
CA ARG A 103 19.43 -3.67 1.15
C ARG A 103 19.54 -3.15 -0.28
N LEU A 104 20.70 -3.31 -0.92
CA LEU A 104 20.89 -2.91 -2.32
C LEU A 104 19.98 -3.73 -3.24
N SER A 105 19.91 -5.04 -3.06
CA SER A 105 19.09 -5.94 -3.88
C SER A 105 17.60 -5.54 -3.82
N ARG A 106 17.12 -5.21 -2.62
CA ARG A 106 15.76 -4.75 -2.40
C ARG A 106 15.50 -3.42 -3.10
N ARG A 107 16.43 -2.47 -3.00
CA ARG A 107 16.32 -1.16 -3.65
C ARG A 107 16.25 -1.28 -5.18
N VAL A 108 17.10 -2.10 -5.79
CA VAL A 108 17.06 -2.35 -7.24
C VAL A 108 15.74 -2.98 -7.65
N ARG A 109 15.29 -4.03 -6.94
CA ARG A 109 13.99 -4.67 -7.21
C ARG A 109 12.83 -3.69 -7.11
N GLU A 110 12.81 -2.84 -6.08
CA GLU A 110 11.77 -1.83 -5.89
C GLU A 110 11.78 -0.76 -6.99
N ARG A 111 12.96 -0.33 -7.48
CA ARG A 111 13.05 0.56 -8.65
C ARG A 111 12.54 -0.10 -9.92
N MET A 112 12.88 -1.36 -10.14
CA MET A 112 12.43 -2.11 -11.32
C MET A 112 10.91 -2.31 -11.32
N LYS A 113 10.29 -2.60 -10.18
CA LYS A 113 8.82 -2.78 -10.10
C LYS A 113 8.00 -1.52 -10.41
N ARG A 114 8.62 -0.34 -10.39
CA ARG A 114 7.94 0.92 -10.66
C ARG A 114 7.79 1.23 -12.15
N HIS A 115 8.50 0.51 -13.03
CA HIS A 115 8.57 0.77 -14.47
C HIS A 115 8.42 -0.51 -15.29
#